data_AF-A0A9W7GYN7-F1
#
_entry.id   AF-A0A9W7GYN7-F1
#
_cell.length_a   1.000
_cell.length_b   1.000
_cell.length_c   1.000
_cell.angle_alpha   90.00
_cell.angle_beta   90.00
_cell.angle_gamma   90.00
#
_symmetry.space_group_name_H-M   'P 1'
#
loop_
_entity.id
_entity.type
_entity.pdbx_description
1 polymer ?
#
loop_
_entity_poly.entity_id
_entity_poly.type
_entity_poly.pdbx_seq_one_letter_code
_entity_poly.pdbx_strand_id
1 'polypeptide(L)'
;MVMQIQALVGKVKSIVLTGHSIGGAAASLSALWLLCHQHSTMSSPMSVLCVTFGSPLLGNEALHRSILRQRWGGNFCHVVSKHDIMPRLLIFTEIVNHISIIQSLLHFWHCCMSSPHVIADGLSSQLPQDLKTSVFQCVLKDLEVLEHAEDLSAESLFWPFGGYVFCSREGAICVENAASVIRMMYLMMAMGSPSCCIEDHLKYGEYVGNVSKQFLKAKNFRENGDGLPDSSFEAGLALALQSSDLTDKEPVQVQDLCFSMQNSNLRKNVAIMAKECLQMGQNDHRPNLAAANLAIRLSKIVPFRAEIEWYKDCCDKADDQMGYYDSFKRRTGSKREARVNMNRHKLASFWDGVIDLYENNKLPHDFDTKGKWINTSQSYKLLVEPLDIADYYRNGMHRERGHYIENGRQWRYEVFDKWWRIRSLQIEEKKRSKFASVTQDSLFWAKVEEASEWVENVRSESDVTKINQLWRKIDKFEKHAMKLIENKEVSKDVLFKNSSFSRWMEKWNELKPQIRILIENN
;
A
#
# COMPACT_ATOMS: atom_id res chain seq x y z
N MET A 1 15.29 -17.17 11.84
CA MET A 1 14.74 -16.72 10.54
C MET A 1 15.38 -15.41 10.06
N VAL A 2 15.30 -14.30 10.79
CA VAL A 2 15.81 -12.97 10.35
C VAL A 2 17.30 -12.98 9.96
N MET A 3 18.19 -13.59 10.77
CA MET A 3 19.63 -13.68 10.45
C MET A 3 19.91 -14.46 9.15
N GLN A 4 19.14 -15.52 8.88
CA GLN A 4 19.27 -16.31 7.66
C GLN A 4 18.75 -15.53 6.44
N ILE A 5 17.66 -14.77 6.60
CA ILE A 5 17.15 -13.88 5.56
C ILE A 5 18.21 -12.83 5.21
N GLN A 6 18.81 -12.16 6.21
CA GLN A 6 19.88 -11.17 5.99
C GLN A 6 21.07 -11.75 5.22
N ALA A 7 21.46 -13.00 5.48
CA ALA A 7 22.55 -13.66 4.74
C ALA A 7 22.25 -13.89 3.25
N LEU A 8 20.97 -13.92 2.87
CA LEU A 8 20.47 -14.12 1.50
C LEU A 8 20.18 -12.80 0.77
N VAL A 9 19.91 -11.71 1.49
CA VAL A 9 19.65 -10.39 0.90
C VAL A 9 20.82 -9.97 0.00
N GLY A 10 20.53 -9.61 -1.25
CA GLY A 10 21.52 -9.24 -2.26
C GLY A 10 22.17 -10.41 -3.02
N LYS A 11 21.95 -11.67 -2.60
CA LYS A 11 22.48 -12.87 -3.28
C LYS A 11 21.45 -13.61 -4.12
N VAL A 12 20.16 -13.41 -3.84
CA VAL A 12 19.06 -14.12 -4.51
C VAL A 12 18.08 -13.15 -5.16
N LYS A 13 17.41 -13.62 -6.22
CA LYS A 13 16.39 -12.83 -6.96
C LYS A 13 15.00 -12.89 -6.32
N SER A 14 14.74 -13.94 -5.54
CA SER A 14 13.43 -14.20 -4.92
C SER A 14 13.59 -14.95 -3.60
N ILE A 15 12.74 -14.65 -2.61
CA ILE A 15 12.59 -15.42 -1.38
C ILE A 15 11.12 -15.79 -1.21
N VAL A 16 10.87 -17.06 -0.93
CA VAL A 16 9.54 -17.55 -0.54
C VAL A 16 9.58 -17.87 0.95
N LEU A 17 8.68 -17.24 1.70
CA LEU A 17 8.44 -17.56 3.10
C LEU A 17 7.17 -18.40 3.20
N THR A 18 7.19 -19.42 4.04
CA THR A 18 6.03 -20.28 4.22
C THR A 18 5.93 -20.76 5.66
N GLY A 19 4.73 -21.15 6.05
CA GLY A 19 4.47 -21.76 7.33
C GLY A 19 3.02 -22.25 7.42
N HIS A 20 2.82 -23.25 8.27
CA HIS A 20 1.51 -23.76 8.65
C HIS A 20 1.15 -23.23 10.05
N SER A 21 -0.15 -22.99 10.29
CA SER A 21 -0.67 -22.54 11.58
C SER A 21 0.06 -21.27 12.07
N ILE A 22 0.47 -21.22 13.34
CA ILE A 22 1.26 -20.12 13.93
C ILE A 22 2.57 -19.86 13.16
N GLY A 23 3.18 -20.90 12.57
CA GLY A 23 4.34 -20.75 11.70
C GLY A 23 4.06 -19.91 10.46
N GLY A 24 2.82 -19.97 9.93
CA GLY A 24 2.35 -19.11 8.85
C GLY A 24 2.24 -17.64 9.25
N ALA A 25 1.78 -17.37 10.48
CA ALA A 25 1.76 -16.01 11.03
C ALA A 25 3.19 -15.45 11.18
N ALA A 26 4.12 -16.26 11.69
CA ALA A 26 5.53 -15.90 11.79
C ALA A 26 6.17 -15.66 10.40
N ALA A 27 5.82 -16.47 9.39
CA ALA A 27 6.27 -16.28 8.02
C ALA A 27 5.74 -14.96 7.44
N SER A 28 4.47 -14.63 7.69
CA SER A 28 3.86 -13.37 7.24
C SER A 28 4.51 -12.14 7.88
N LEU A 29 4.77 -12.16 9.19
CA LEU A 29 5.53 -11.10 9.88
C LEU A 29 6.94 -10.95 9.33
N SER A 30 7.61 -12.08 9.06
CA SER A 30 8.96 -12.09 8.50
C SER A 30 8.99 -11.53 7.08
N ALA A 31 7.95 -11.79 6.29
CA ALA A 31 7.79 -11.21 4.95
C ALA A 31 7.54 -9.69 5.02
N LEU A 32 6.67 -9.23 5.93
CA LEU A 32 6.43 -7.80 6.16
C LEU A 32 7.71 -7.07 6.59
N TRP A 33 8.46 -7.66 7.53
CA TRP A 33 9.76 -7.13 7.94
C TRP A 33 10.72 -6.99 6.76
N LEU A 34 10.80 -8.02 5.91
CA LEU A 34 11.68 -8.02 4.74
C LEU A 34 11.26 -6.96 3.70
N LEU A 35 9.96 -6.79 3.46
CA LEU A 35 9.42 -5.74 2.57
C LEU A 35 9.74 -4.34 3.09
N CYS A 36 9.56 -4.10 4.40
CA CYS A 36 9.95 -2.83 5.05
C CYS A 36 11.46 -2.57 4.94
N HIS A 37 12.28 -3.61 5.16
CA HIS A 37 13.73 -3.50 5.07
C HIS A 37 14.17 -3.13 3.65
N GLN A 38 13.67 -3.84 2.64
CA GLN A 38 13.97 -3.56 1.22
C GLN A 38 13.58 -2.14 0.81
N HIS A 39 12.41 -1.67 1.25
CA HIS A 39 11.94 -0.31 0.94
C HIS A 39 12.86 0.79 1.51
N SER A 40 13.61 0.47 2.56
CA SER A 40 14.47 1.43 3.27
C SER A 40 15.93 1.38 2.82
N THR A 41 16.44 0.21 2.41
CA THR A 41 17.89 0.00 2.26
C THR A 41 18.34 -0.47 0.87
N MET A 42 17.45 -1.00 0.02
CA MET A 42 17.85 -1.71 -1.19
C MET A 42 17.65 -0.90 -2.48
N SER A 43 18.71 -0.77 -3.28
CA SER A 43 18.67 -0.13 -4.61
C SER A 43 18.00 -0.99 -5.69
N SER A 44 17.91 -2.31 -5.49
CA SER A 44 17.19 -3.24 -6.37
C SER A 44 16.30 -4.16 -5.55
N PRO A 45 14.96 -4.04 -5.63
CA PRO A 45 14.06 -4.88 -4.85
C PRO A 45 14.08 -6.33 -5.38
N MET A 46 14.22 -7.29 -4.48
CA MET A 46 14.05 -8.72 -4.78
C MET A 46 12.59 -9.12 -4.60
N SER A 47 12.16 -10.18 -5.31
CA SER A 47 10.79 -10.67 -5.17
C SER A 47 10.59 -11.37 -3.81
N VAL A 48 9.50 -11.06 -3.13
CA VAL A 48 9.12 -11.69 -1.85
C VAL A 48 7.73 -12.29 -2.02
N LEU A 49 7.56 -13.57 -1.70
CA LEU A 49 6.26 -14.23 -1.67
C LEU A 49 6.09 -14.92 -0.32
N CYS A 50 4.95 -14.72 0.34
CA CYS A 50 4.56 -15.42 1.55
C CYS A 50 3.37 -16.33 1.22
N VAL A 51 3.52 -17.63 1.44
CA VAL A 51 2.43 -18.60 1.28
C VAL A 51 2.18 -19.25 2.64
N THR A 52 0.98 -19.12 3.19
CA THR A 52 0.66 -19.70 4.51
C THR A 52 -0.46 -20.71 4.42
N PHE A 53 -0.45 -21.71 5.29
CA PHE A 53 -1.47 -22.76 5.35
C PHE A 53 -2.16 -22.75 6.71
N GLY A 54 -3.47 -22.51 6.75
CA GLY A 54 -4.22 -22.52 8.02
C GLY A 54 -3.72 -21.51 9.05
N SER A 55 -3.12 -20.41 8.59
CA SER A 55 -2.58 -19.39 9.48
C SER A 55 -3.72 -18.59 10.11
N PRO A 56 -3.63 -18.24 11.40
CA PRO A 56 -4.53 -17.25 11.99
C PRO A 56 -4.37 -15.89 11.27
N LEU A 57 -5.40 -15.05 11.35
CA LEU A 57 -5.34 -13.66 10.89
C LEU A 57 -4.24 -12.88 11.62
N LEU A 58 -3.76 -11.81 10.99
CA LEU A 58 -2.69 -11.02 11.55
C LEU A 58 -2.92 -9.52 11.35
N GLY A 59 -2.75 -8.77 12.43
CA GLY A 59 -2.91 -7.33 12.47
C GLY A 59 -4.35 -6.87 12.29
N ASN A 60 -4.53 -5.56 12.38
CA ASN A 60 -5.82 -4.89 12.36
C ASN A 60 -6.05 -4.18 11.01
N GLU A 61 -7.16 -3.45 10.92
CA GLU A 61 -7.51 -2.67 9.74
C GLU A 61 -6.39 -1.67 9.33
N ALA A 62 -5.72 -1.05 10.30
CA ALA A 62 -4.63 -0.13 10.02
C ALA A 62 -3.43 -0.82 9.33
N LEU A 63 -3.09 -2.04 9.74
CA LEU A 63 -2.08 -2.84 9.05
C LEU A 63 -2.53 -3.21 7.63
N HIS A 64 -3.78 -3.65 7.47
CA HIS A 64 -4.36 -3.94 6.16
C HIS A 64 -4.28 -2.73 5.21
N ARG A 65 -4.73 -1.55 5.67
CA ARG A 65 -4.65 -0.29 4.90
C ARG A 65 -3.21 0.06 4.54
N SER A 66 -2.26 -0.20 5.43
CA SER A 66 -0.83 0.03 5.17
C SER A 66 -0.30 -0.91 4.07
N ILE A 67 -0.65 -2.20 4.13
CA ILE A 67 -0.30 -3.20 3.12
C ILE A 67 -0.91 -2.85 1.75
N LEU A 68 -2.18 -2.40 1.75
CA LEU A 68 -2.86 -1.94 0.55
C LEU A 68 -2.12 -0.74 -0.09
N ARG A 69 -1.83 0.31 0.70
CA ARG A 69 -1.12 1.52 0.23
C ARG A 69 0.27 1.24 -0.31
N GLN A 70 0.97 0.25 0.26
CA GLN A 70 2.28 -0.17 -0.22
C GLN A 70 2.23 -1.17 -1.39
N ARG A 71 1.02 -1.60 -1.79
CA ARG A 71 0.79 -2.59 -2.85
C ARG A 71 1.44 -3.94 -2.58
N TRP A 72 1.53 -4.28 -1.29
CA TRP A 72 2.12 -5.53 -0.82
C TRP A 72 1.13 -6.69 -0.78
N GLY A 73 -0.16 -6.46 -1.03
CA GLY A 73 -1.18 -7.51 -0.98
C GLY A 73 -0.86 -8.73 -1.87
N GLY A 74 -0.35 -8.49 -3.08
CA GLY A 74 0.04 -9.56 -4.01
C GLY A 74 1.26 -10.39 -3.57
N ASN A 75 1.95 -9.99 -2.50
CA ASN A 75 3.05 -10.76 -1.91
C ASN A 75 2.54 -11.83 -0.93
N PHE A 76 1.25 -11.85 -0.58
CA PHE A 76 0.71 -12.76 0.44
C PHE A 76 -0.40 -13.63 -0.13
N CYS A 77 -0.27 -14.93 0.07
CA CYS A 77 -1.24 -15.95 -0.32
C CYS A 77 -1.57 -16.84 0.88
N HIS A 78 -2.77 -16.68 1.43
CA HIS A 78 -3.25 -17.41 2.59
C HIS A 78 -4.14 -18.57 2.15
N VAL A 79 -3.60 -19.79 2.18
CA VAL A 79 -4.34 -21.01 1.88
C VAL A 79 -5.14 -21.43 3.11
N VAL A 80 -6.46 -21.50 2.95
CA VAL A 80 -7.43 -21.76 4.02
C VAL A 80 -8.32 -22.91 3.60
N SER A 81 -8.37 -23.95 4.41
CA SER A 81 -9.27 -25.07 4.14
C SER A 81 -10.73 -24.72 4.48
N LYS A 82 -11.68 -25.39 3.83
CA LYS A 82 -13.13 -25.18 3.95
C LYS A 82 -13.58 -25.04 5.41
N HIS A 83 -13.20 -25.96 6.29
CA HIS A 83 -13.69 -26.02 7.66
C HIS A 83 -12.65 -25.66 8.72
N ASP A 84 -11.37 -25.47 8.37
CA ASP A 84 -10.29 -25.26 9.33
C ASP A 84 -10.57 -24.13 10.35
N ILE A 85 -10.63 -24.43 11.63
CA ILE A 85 -10.95 -23.43 12.65
C ILE A 85 -9.84 -22.37 12.84
N MET A 86 -8.56 -22.70 12.59
CA MET A 86 -7.42 -21.87 12.99
C MET A 86 -7.39 -20.46 12.36
N PRO A 87 -7.65 -20.28 11.04
CA PRO A 87 -7.74 -18.94 10.44
C PRO A 87 -8.88 -18.08 11.00
N ARG A 88 -9.90 -18.72 11.56
CA ARG A 88 -11.08 -18.05 12.12
C ARG A 88 -10.91 -17.71 13.59
N LEU A 89 -10.00 -18.39 14.31
CA LEU A 89 -9.80 -18.30 15.76
C LEU A 89 -9.44 -16.92 16.31
N LEU A 90 -8.92 -15.96 15.52
CA LEU A 90 -8.49 -14.65 16.05
C LEU A 90 -9.48 -13.52 15.79
N ILE A 91 -10.64 -13.79 15.21
CA ILE A 91 -11.64 -12.77 14.88
C ILE A 91 -12.41 -12.24 16.13
N PHE A 92 -12.14 -12.83 17.31
CA PHE A 92 -12.85 -12.72 18.58
C PHE A 92 -12.39 -11.53 19.44
N THR A 93 -13.34 -10.89 20.13
CA THR A 93 -13.08 -10.03 21.29
C THR A 93 -12.97 -10.80 22.61
N GLU A 94 -13.61 -11.98 22.73
CA GLU A 94 -13.62 -12.80 23.96
C GLU A 94 -12.63 -13.97 23.98
N ILE A 95 -11.63 -13.98 23.09
CA ILE A 95 -10.66 -15.09 22.98
C ILE A 95 -9.95 -15.43 24.29
N VAL A 96 -9.83 -14.42 25.18
CA VAL A 96 -9.19 -14.50 26.48
C VAL A 96 -9.90 -15.51 27.40
N ASN A 97 -11.22 -15.67 27.23
CA ASN A 97 -12.03 -16.63 27.99
C ASN A 97 -11.79 -18.09 27.55
N HIS A 98 -11.10 -18.32 26.43
CA HIS A 98 -10.92 -19.63 25.81
C HIS A 98 -9.45 -20.03 25.63
N ILE A 99 -8.51 -19.35 26.31
CA ILE A 99 -7.06 -19.61 26.19
C ILE A 99 -6.70 -21.07 26.46
N SER A 100 -7.27 -21.68 27.51
CA SER A 100 -7.01 -23.07 27.88
C SER A 100 -7.39 -24.03 26.75
N ILE A 101 -8.52 -23.75 26.08
CA ILE A 101 -9.03 -24.56 24.99
C ILE A 101 -8.12 -24.43 23.75
N ILE A 102 -7.69 -23.21 23.42
CA ILE A 102 -6.76 -22.96 22.32
C ILE A 102 -5.42 -23.68 22.57
N GLN A 103 -4.91 -23.65 23.81
CA GLN A 103 -3.71 -24.40 24.18
C GLN A 103 -3.87 -25.90 23.97
N SER A 104 -5.02 -26.48 24.33
CA SER A 104 -5.32 -27.89 24.07
C SER A 104 -5.38 -28.22 22.58
N LEU A 105 -5.99 -27.36 21.75
CA LEU A 105 -6.05 -27.53 20.30
C LEU A 105 -4.65 -27.47 19.66
N LEU A 106 -3.84 -26.48 20.04
CA LEU A 106 -2.47 -26.34 19.57
C LEU A 106 -1.60 -27.54 19.96
N HIS A 107 -1.76 -28.04 21.19
CA HIS A 107 -1.06 -29.24 21.65
C HIS A 107 -1.49 -30.47 20.85
N PHE A 108 -2.79 -30.64 20.63
CA PHE A 108 -3.33 -31.72 19.81
C PHE A 108 -2.74 -31.71 18.39
N TRP A 109 -2.79 -30.59 17.69
CA TRP A 109 -2.23 -30.49 16.34
C TRP A 109 -0.72 -30.72 16.31
N HIS A 110 0.02 -30.19 17.29
CA HIS A 110 1.46 -30.44 17.42
C HIS A 110 1.75 -31.94 17.57
N CYS A 111 0.99 -32.65 18.41
CA CYS A 111 1.13 -34.08 18.61
C CYS A 111 0.84 -34.87 17.33
N CYS A 112 -0.24 -34.55 16.61
CA CYS A 112 -0.57 -35.17 15.33
C CYS A 112 0.53 -34.96 14.28
N MET A 113 1.11 -33.76 14.19
CA MET A 113 2.17 -33.46 13.23
C MET A 113 3.52 -34.09 13.60
N SER A 114 3.80 -34.26 14.89
CA SER A 114 5.06 -34.86 15.37
C SER A 114 5.09 -36.38 15.24
N SER A 115 3.92 -37.02 15.13
CA SER A 115 3.80 -38.48 15.02
C SER A 115 2.84 -38.90 13.90
N PRO A 116 3.25 -38.79 12.63
CA PRO A 116 2.39 -39.08 11.47
C PRO A 116 1.99 -40.55 11.32
N HIS A 117 2.56 -41.46 12.12
CA HIS A 117 2.25 -42.90 12.12
C HIS A 117 1.14 -43.30 13.11
N VAL A 118 0.71 -42.40 13.99
CA VAL A 118 -0.43 -42.66 14.88
C VAL A 118 -1.70 -42.21 14.15
N ILE A 119 -2.64 -43.15 13.93
CA ILE A 119 -3.90 -42.87 13.22
C ILE A 119 -4.64 -41.75 13.95
N ALA A 120 -4.90 -40.65 13.25
CA ALA A 120 -5.58 -39.45 13.76
C ALA A 120 -6.96 -39.78 14.40
N ASP A 121 -7.62 -40.86 13.98
CA ASP A 121 -8.87 -41.35 14.57
C ASP A 121 -8.76 -41.64 16.07
N GLY A 122 -7.61 -42.10 16.57
CA GLY A 122 -7.39 -42.38 18.00
C GLY A 122 -6.98 -41.17 18.85
N LEU A 123 -6.50 -40.09 18.22
CA LEU A 123 -6.18 -38.82 18.90
C LEU A 123 -7.37 -37.85 18.87
N SER A 124 -8.21 -37.87 17.83
CA SER A 124 -9.40 -37.03 17.77
C SER A 124 -10.35 -37.33 18.95
N SER A 125 -10.38 -38.56 19.46
CA SER A 125 -11.10 -38.95 20.68
C SER A 125 -10.50 -38.41 21.99
N GLN A 126 -9.30 -37.83 21.98
CA GLN A 126 -8.67 -37.25 23.17
C GLN A 126 -9.18 -35.84 23.51
N LEU A 127 -9.76 -35.12 22.54
CA LEU A 127 -10.44 -33.86 22.82
C LEU A 127 -11.89 -34.12 23.25
N PRO A 128 -12.34 -33.60 24.42
CA PRO A 128 -13.74 -33.73 24.84
C PRO A 128 -14.71 -33.17 23.80
N GLN A 129 -15.80 -33.90 23.52
CA GLN A 129 -16.78 -33.49 22.50
C GLN A 129 -17.45 -32.16 22.85
N ASP A 130 -17.68 -31.89 24.13
CA ASP A 130 -18.24 -30.62 24.62
C ASP A 130 -17.31 -29.44 24.29
N LEU A 131 -16.00 -29.65 24.40
CA LEU A 131 -15.00 -28.63 24.09
C LEU A 131 -14.97 -28.35 22.59
N LYS A 132 -15.01 -29.38 21.73
CA LYS A 132 -15.10 -29.19 20.27
C LYS A 132 -16.34 -28.40 19.89
N THR A 133 -17.48 -28.76 20.47
CA THR A 133 -18.78 -28.14 20.19
C THR A 133 -18.82 -26.70 20.66
N SER A 134 -18.32 -26.42 21.87
CA SER A 134 -18.26 -25.09 22.45
C SER A 134 -17.43 -24.12 21.59
N VAL A 135 -16.22 -24.52 21.20
CA VAL A 135 -15.36 -23.67 20.34
C VAL A 135 -16.00 -23.46 18.98
N PHE A 136 -16.53 -24.52 18.36
CA PHE A 136 -17.18 -24.42 17.06
C PHE A 136 -18.34 -23.43 17.08
N GLN A 137 -19.24 -23.53 18.08
CA GLN A 137 -20.39 -22.64 18.21
C GLN A 137 -19.97 -21.20 18.51
N CYS A 138 -18.97 -21.01 19.37
CA CYS A 138 -18.42 -19.68 19.66
C CYS A 138 -17.86 -19.02 18.40
N VAL A 139 -17.03 -19.74 17.63
CA VAL A 139 -16.46 -19.23 16.37
C VAL A 139 -17.53 -18.91 15.35
N LEU A 140 -18.52 -19.79 15.21
CA LEU A 140 -19.58 -19.60 14.24
C LEU A 140 -20.44 -18.37 14.56
N LYS A 141 -20.77 -18.18 15.85
CA LYS A 141 -21.55 -17.02 16.31
C LYS A 141 -20.84 -15.70 16.05
N ASP A 142 -19.54 -15.63 16.33
CA ASP A 142 -18.77 -14.40 16.15
C ASP A 142 -18.63 -14.04 14.66
N LEU A 143 -18.42 -15.04 13.81
CA LEU A 143 -18.42 -14.87 12.36
C LEU A 143 -19.80 -14.43 11.83
N GLU A 144 -20.88 -14.94 12.42
CA GLU A 144 -22.25 -14.55 12.07
C GLU A 144 -22.53 -13.09 12.43
N VAL A 145 -22.10 -12.62 13.61
CA VAL A 145 -22.22 -11.22 14.01
C VAL A 145 -21.53 -10.30 13.00
N LEU A 146 -20.30 -10.64 12.60
CA LEU A 146 -19.57 -9.85 11.63
C LEU A 146 -20.23 -9.87 10.25
N GLU A 147 -20.79 -10.99 9.80
CA GLU A 147 -21.49 -11.03 8.52
C GLU A 147 -22.67 -10.07 8.44
N HIS A 148 -23.34 -9.81 9.57
CA HIS A 148 -24.48 -8.91 9.68
C HIS A 148 -24.11 -7.47 10.10
N ALA A 149 -22.83 -7.19 10.38
CA ALA A 149 -22.38 -5.87 10.81
C ALA A 149 -22.38 -4.87 9.64
N GLU A 150 -22.96 -3.69 9.85
CA GLU A 150 -22.91 -2.58 8.87
C GLU A 150 -21.48 -2.04 8.70
N ASP A 151 -20.67 -2.06 9.77
CA ASP A 151 -19.25 -1.69 9.77
C ASP A 151 -18.40 -2.80 10.40
N LEU A 152 -18.02 -3.75 9.54
CA LEU A 152 -17.09 -4.84 9.86
C LEU A 152 -15.79 -4.37 10.55
N SER A 153 -15.30 -3.15 10.25
CA SER A 153 -13.99 -2.67 10.72
C SER A 153 -13.99 -2.20 12.17
N ALA A 154 -15.15 -1.79 12.69
CA ALA A 154 -15.31 -1.35 14.07
C ALA A 154 -15.43 -2.53 15.05
N GLU A 155 -15.89 -3.69 14.57
CA GLU A 155 -16.23 -4.84 15.41
C GLU A 155 -15.14 -5.93 15.44
N SER A 156 -14.20 -5.92 14.50
CA SER A 156 -13.14 -6.93 14.42
C SER A 156 -11.77 -6.44 14.90
N LEU A 157 -11.14 -7.19 15.80
CA LEU A 157 -9.78 -6.91 16.26
C LEU A 157 -8.71 -7.22 15.19
N PHE A 158 -9.01 -8.19 14.32
CA PHE A 158 -8.07 -8.68 13.30
C PHE A 158 -8.68 -8.62 11.92
N TRP A 159 -7.91 -8.14 10.95
CA TRP A 159 -8.41 -7.89 9.60
C TRP A 159 -7.62 -8.67 8.54
N PRO A 160 -8.28 -9.33 7.57
CA PRO A 160 -7.57 -10.08 6.55
C PRO A 160 -6.78 -9.13 5.61
N PHE A 161 -5.62 -9.59 5.16
CA PHE A 161 -4.82 -8.91 4.14
C PHE A 161 -4.24 -9.91 3.15
N GLY A 162 -3.86 -9.46 1.97
CA GLY A 162 -3.38 -10.36 0.91
C GLY A 162 -4.49 -11.16 0.24
N GLY A 163 -4.10 -12.10 -0.62
CA GLY A 163 -5.04 -13.00 -1.29
C GLY A 163 -5.31 -14.25 -0.45
N TYR A 164 -6.56 -14.69 -0.39
CA TYR A 164 -6.96 -15.93 0.29
C TYR A 164 -7.35 -16.98 -0.73
N VAL A 165 -6.84 -18.20 -0.56
CA VAL A 165 -7.19 -19.36 -1.39
C VAL A 165 -7.96 -20.34 -0.52
N PHE A 166 -9.27 -20.38 -0.70
CA PHE A 166 -10.16 -21.32 -0.02
C PHE A 166 -10.15 -22.66 -0.76
N CYS A 167 -9.76 -23.74 -0.08
CA CYS A 167 -9.59 -25.07 -0.67
C CYS A 167 -10.58 -26.10 -0.11
N SER A 168 -11.02 -27.02 -0.97
CA SER A 168 -11.73 -28.25 -0.62
C SER A 168 -11.17 -29.43 -1.43
N ARG A 169 -11.84 -30.59 -1.38
CA ARG A 169 -11.46 -31.76 -2.20
C ARG A 169 -11.76 -31.53 -3.69
N GLU A 170 -12.70 -30.66 -3.99
CA GLU A 170 -13.27 -30.41 -5.30
C GLU A 170 -12.54 -29.29 -6.03
N GLY A 171 -11.84 -28.43 -5.30
CA GLY A 171 -10.87 -27.50 -5.88
C GLY A 171 -10.57 -26.33 -4.95
N ALA A 172 -10.31 -25.16 -5.54
CA ALA A 172 -9.93 -23.97 -4.79
C ALA A 172 -10.44 -22.68 -5.45
N ILE A 173 -10.81 -21.70 -4.62
CA ILE A 173 -11.20 -20.36 -5.03
C ILE A 173 -10.25 -19.33 -4.43
N CYS A 174 -9.83 -18.35 -5.24
CA CYS A 174 -9.11 -17.17 -4.76
C CYS A 174 -10.07 -16.02 -4.45
N VAL A 175 -9.91 -15.37 -3.30
CA VAL A 175 -10.69 -14.22 -2.84
C VAL A 175 -9.72 -13.18 -2.28
N GLU A 176 -9.80 -11.94 -2.78
CA GLU A 176 -8.88 -10.85 -2.39
C GLU A 176 -9.56 -9.75 -1.55
N ASN A 177 -10.87 -9.55 -1.71
CA ASN A 177 -11.60 -8.54 -0.95
C ASN A 177 -11.79 -8.97 0.51
N ALA A 178 -11.34 -8.16 1.46
CA ALA A 178 -11.35 -8.47 2.88
C ALA A 178 -12.75 -8.85 3.43
N ALA A 179 -13.80 -8.09 3.08
CA ALA A 179 -15.16 -8.39 3.51
C ALA A 179 -15.65 -9.73 2.93
N SER A 180 -15.33 -10.00 1.66
CA SER A 180 -15.62 -11.27 1.00
C SER A 180 -14.87 -12.44 1.63
N VAL A 181 -13.63 -12.22 2.11
CA VAL A 181 -12.86 -13.23 2.85
C VAL A 181 -13.53 -13.57 4.16
N ILE A 182 -13.94 -12.57 4.96
CA ILE A 182 -14.64 -12.79 6.24
C ILE A 182 -15.96 -13.54 5.98
N ARG A 183 -16.74 -13.10 4.99
CA ARG A 183 -18.00 -13.75 4.62
C ARG A 183 -17.77 -15.19 4.16
N MET A 184 -16.76 -15.46 3.33
CA MET A 184 -16.39 -16.83 2.95
C MET A 184 -15.93 -17.68 4.14
N MET A 185 -15.19 -17.10 5.10
CA MET A 185 -14.82 -17.80 6.33
C MET A 185 -16.04 -18.25 7.12
N TYR A 186 -17.05 -17.38 7.28
CA TYR A 186 -18.34 -17.71 7.90
C TYR A 186 -19.07 -18.81 7.14
N LEU A 187 -19.33 -18.58 5.84
CA LEU A 187 -20.13 -19.46 4.99
C LEU A 187 -19.57 -20.89 4.96
N MET A 188 -18.26 -21.05 4.84
CA MET A 188 -17.64 -22.38 4.81
C MET A 188 -17.60 -23.06 6.18
N MET A 189 -17.49 -22.28 7.27
CA MET A 189 -17.55 -22.79 8.65
C MET A 189 -18.97 -23.28 9.00
N ALA A 190 -20.00 -22.53 8.59
CA ALA A 190 -21.41 -22.86 8.80
C ALA A 190 -21.82 -24.20 8.15
N MET A 191 -21.13 -24.58 7.08
CA MET A 191 -21.33 -25.86 6.38
C MET A 191 -20.64 -27.05 7.05
N GLY A 192 -19.87 -26.82 8.12
CA GLY A 192 -19.07 -27.83 8.82
C GLY A 192 -19.72 -28.42 10.07
N SER A 193 -18.96 -29.27 10.74
CA SER A 193 -19.26 -29.86 12.04
C SER A 193 -18.10 -29.61 13.03
N PRO A 194 -18.33 -29.71 14.35
CA PRO A 194 -17.29 -29.50 15.35
C PRO A 194 -16.05 -30.40 15.19
N SER A 195 -16.21 -31.62 14.68
CA SER A 195 -15.07 -32.52 14.46
C SER A 195 -14.31 -32.16 13.19
N CYS A 196 -15.03 -31.84 12.11
CA CYS A 196 -14.37 -31.56 10.84
C CYS A 196 -13.53 -30.29 10.92
N CYS A 197 -13.95 -29.25 11.67
CA CYS A 197 -13.19 -28.00 11.72
C CYS A 197 -11.80 -28.12 12.37
N ILE A 198 -11.61 -29.10 13.26
CA ILE A 198 -10.34 -29.38 13.92
C ILE A 198 -9.46 -30.28 13.04
N GLU A 199 -10.05 -31.31 12.43
CA GLU A 199 -9.33 -32.25 11.57
C GLU A 199 -8.88 -31.61 10.26
N ASP A 200 -9.66 -30.67 9.73
CA ASP A 200 -9.39 -30.01 8.46
C ASP A 200 -8.09 -29.19 8.47
N HIS A 201 -7.67 -28.73 9.66
CA HIS A 201 -6.38 -28.08 9.88
C HIS A 201 -5.17 -28.96 9.53
N LEU A 202 -5.34 -30.29 9.51
CA LEU A 202 -4.28 -31.27 9.21
C LEU A 202 -4.28 -31.70 7.72
N LYS A 203 -5.27 -31.29 6.92
CA LYS A 203 -5.52 -31.85 5.57
C LYS A 203 -4.92 -31.04 4.42
N TYR A 204 -4.16 -29.97 4.70
CA TYR A 204 -3.58 -29.11 3.66
C TYR A 204 -2.74 -29.85 2.61
N GLY A 205 -2.02 -30.91 3.00
CA GLY A 205 -1.26 -31.74 2.05
C GLY A 205 -2.15 -32.43 1.01
N GLU A 206 -3.31 -32.96 1.43
CA GLU A 206 -4.30 -33.58 0.54
C GLU A 206 -4.87 -32.54 -0.42
N TYR A 207 -5.27 -31.38 0.08
CA TYR A 207 -5.87 -30.32 -0.72
C TYR A 207 -4.91 -29.75 -1.76
N VAL A 208 -3.68 -29.42 -1.36
CA VAL A 208 -2.66 -28.93 -2.31
C VAL A 208 -2.37 -29.99 -3.37
N GLY A 209 -2.28 -31.27 -2.99
CA GLY A 209 -2.10 -32.37 -3.93
C GLY A 209 -3.26 -32.51 -4.92
N ASN A 210 -4.49 -32.41 -4.45
CA ASN A 210 -5.70 -32.54 -5.28
C ASN A 210 -5.86 -31.35 -6.24
N VAL A 211 -5.72 -30.12 -5.74
CA VAL A 211 -5.78 -28.89 -6.57
C VAL A 211 -4.68 -28.92 -7.63
N SER A 212 -3.47 -29.34 -7.29
CA SER A 212 -2.37 -29.48 -8.25
C SER A 212 -2.70 -30.50 -9.36
N LYS A 213 -3.24 -31.67 -9.00
CA LYS A 213 -3.69 -32.69 -9.97
C LYS A 213 -4.82 -32.18 -10.86
N GLN A 214 -5.79 -31.46 -10.29
CA GLN A 214 -6.90 -30.89 -11.05
C GLN A 214 -6.43 -29.82 -12.02
N PHE A 215 -5.52 -28.93 -11.62
CA PHE A 215 -4.95 -27.91 -12.51
C PHE A 215 -4.24 -28.55 -13.70
N LEU A 216 -3.49 -29.64 -13.47
CA LEU A 216 -2.85 -30.41 -14.53
C LEU A 216 -3.87 -31.07 -15.47
N LYS A 217 -5.02 -31.54 -14.95
CA LYS A 217 -6.12 -32.12 -15.74
C LYS A 217 -6.96 -31.07 -16.48
N ALA A 218 -7.20 -29.91 -15.88
CA ALA A 218 -8.00 -28.82 -16.45
C ALA A 218 -7.33 -28.18 -17.68
N LYS A 219 -5.98 -28.21 -17.74
CA LYS A 219 -5.25 -27.88 -18.98
C LYS A 219 -5.65 -28.75 -20.19
N ASN A 220 -6.21 -29.93 -19.96
CA ASN A 220 -6.64 -30.87 -21.00
C ASN A 220 -8.16 -30.77 -21.32
N PHE A 221 -8.94 -29.98 -20.59
CA PHE A 221 -10.41 -29.92 -20.73
C PHE A 221 -10.92 -28.89 -21.75
N ARG A 222 -10.02 -28.19 -22.48
CA ARG A 222 -10.42 -27.22 -23.52
C ARG A 222 -10.96 -27.86 -24.81
N GLU A 223 -11.23 -29.16 -24.84
CA GLU A 223 -11.66 -29.90 -26.05
C GLU A 223 -13.15 -30.27 -26.11
N ASN A 224 -13.91 -30.24 -25.01
CA ASN A 224 -15.32 -30.69 -25.04
C ASN A 224 -16.29 -29.53 -24.76
N GLY A 225 -16.98 -29.13 -25.82
CA GLY A 225 -17.89 -27.97 -25.87
C GLY A 225 -19.26 -28.20 -25.26
N ASP A 226 -19.33 -28.21 -23.93
CA ASP A 226 -20.59 -27.84 -23.25
C ASP A 226 -20.67 -26.31 -23.11
N GLY A 227 -21.87 -25.78 -23.38
CA GLY A 227 -22.21 -24.38 -23.63
C GLY A 227 -21.27 -23.33 -23.04
N LEU A 228 -20.61 -22.59 -23.93
CA LEU A 228 -19.80 -21.40 -23.61
C LEU A 228 -20.66 -20.41 -22.80
N PRO A 229 -20.27 -20.07 -21.56
CA PRO A 229 -20.87 -18.96 -20.84
C PRO A 229 -20.66 -17.65 -21.62
N ASP A 230 -21.60 -16.71 -21.53
CA ASP A 230 -21.62 -15.48 -22.34
C ASP A 230 -20.38 -14.58 -22.10
N SER A 231 -19.59 -14.86 -21.06
CA SER A 231 -18.28 -14.26 -20.83
C SER A 231 -17.29 -15.21 -20.12
N SER A 232 -15.98 -14.96 -20.30
CA SER A 232 -14.91 -15.67 -19.57
C SER A 232 -15.00 -15.52 -18.04
N PHE A 233 -15.72 -14.50 -17.57
CA PHE A 233 -15.98 -14.26 -16.16
C PHE A 233 -17.04 -15.21 -15.60
N GLU A 234 -18.18 -15.37 -16.28
CA GLU A 234 -19.22 -16.31 -15.85
C GLU A 234 -18.71 -17.74 -15.84
N ALA A 235 -17.85 -18.09 -16.80
CA ALA A 235 -17.12 -19.35 -16.81
C ALA A 235 -16.22 -19.51 -15.57
N GLY A 236 -15.43 -18.49 -15.23
CA GLY A 236 -14.57 -18.50 -14.04
C GLY A 236 -15.35 -18.56 -12.73
N LEU A 237 -16.47 -17.84 -12.63
CA LEU A 237 -17.36 -17.81 -11.47
C LEU A 237 -18.08 -19.16 -11.28
N ALA A 238 -18.58 -19.76 -12.36
CA ALA A 238 -19.20 -21.08 -12.32
C ALA A 238 -18.18 -22.15 -11.90
N LEU A 239 -16.97 -22.13 -12.47
CA LEU A 239 -15.89 -23.03 -12.07
C LEU A 239 -15.48 -22.83 -10.62
N ALA A 240 -15.41 -21.57 -10.15
CA ALA A 240 -15.11 -21.25 -8.77
C ALA A 240 -16.18 -21.85 -7.84
N LEU A 241 -17.47 -21.57 -8.06
CA LEU A 241 -18.58 -22.11 -7.26
C LEU A 241 -18.64 -23.65 -7.27
N GLN A 242 -18.37 -24.28 -8.41
CA GLN A 242 -18.27 -25.74 -8.52
C GLN A 242 -17.09 -26.30 -7.70
N SER A 243 -15.96 -25.58 -7.67
CA SER A 243 -14.76 -25.98 -6.93
C SER A 243 -14.85 -25.78 -5.41
N SER A 244 -15.75 -24.92 -4.93
CA SER A 244 -15.99 -24.73 -3.48
C SER A 244 -17.04 -25.65 -2.89
N ASP A 245 -17.61 -26.55 -3.70
CA ASP A 245 -18.43 -27.65 -3.17
C ASP A 245 -19.71 -27.13 -2.49
N LEU A 246 -20.20 -25.98 -2.98
CA LEU A 246 -21.39 -25.26 -2.54
C LEU A 246 -22.61 -25.50 -3.45
N THR A 247 -22.43 -26.23 -4.57
CA THR A 247 -23.46 -26.50 -5.58
C THR A 247 -23.89 -27.97 -5.55
N ASP A 248 -25.17 -28.23 -5.78
CA ASP A 248 -25.73 -29.59 -5.77
C ASP A 248 -25.09 -30.43 -6.90
N LYS A 249 -24.47 -31.56 -6.53
CA LYS A 249 -24.29 -32.70 -7.44
C LYS A 249 -25.48 -33.63 -7.20
N GLU A 250 -26.09 -34.15 -8.27
CA GLU A 250 -27.29 -34.99 -8.24
C GLU A 250 -27.30 -36.05 -7.12
N PRO A 251 -28.46 -36.39 -6.55
CA PRO A 251 -28.52 -37.15 -5.32
C PRO A 251 -28.15 -38.62 -5.58
N VAL A 252 -27.06 -39.07 -4.95
CA VAL A 252 -26.87 -40.50 -4.67
C VAL A 252 -27.86 -40.87 -3.58
N GLN A 253 -28.71 -41.85 -3.88
CA GLN A 253 -29.74 -42.39 -2.99
C GLN A 253 -29.10 -42.97 -1.72
N VAL A 254 -29.14 -42.24 -0.60
CA VAL A 254 -29.03 -42.84 0.73
C VAL A 254 -30.01 -42.13 1.68
N GLN A 255 -30.76 -42.97 2.37
CA GLN A 255 -31.89 -42.72 3.26
C GLN A 255 -31.50 -41.85 4.48
N ASP A 256 -31.71 -40.52 4.42
CA ASP A 256 -31.78 -39.63 5.60
C ASP A 256 -32.62 -38.39 5.28
N LEU A 257 -33.95 -38.51 5.37
CA LEU A 257 -34.92 -37.57 4.79
C LEU A 257 -35.41 -36.44 5.71
N CYS A 258 -34.91 -36.28 6.94
CA CYS A 258 -35.38 -35.21 7.83
C CYS A 258 -34.33 -34.09 8.09
N PHE A 259 -33.03 -34.41 8.05
CA PHE A 259 -31.94 -33.44 8.26
C PHE A 259 -31.45 -32.73 6.98
N SER A 260 -31.85 -33.21 5.81
CA SER A 260 -31.39 -32.74 4.49
C SER A 260 -32.13 -31.51 3.97
N MET A 261 -33.37 -31.30 4.39
CA MET A 261 -34.24 -30.25 3.83
C MET A 261 -33.83 -28.83 4.30
N GLN A 262 -33.49 -28.64 5.58
CA GLN A 262 -32.93 -27.37 6.10
C GLN A 262 -31.52 -27.08 5.54
N ASN A 263 -30.69 -28.12 5.39
CA ASN A 263 -29.35 -28.01 4.80
C ASN A 263 -29.39 -27.64 3.31
N SER A 264 -30.41 -28.07 2.55
CA SER A 264 -30.52 -27.73 1.13
C SER A 264 -30.79 -26.23 0.90
N ASN A 265 -31.65 -25.61 1.71
CA ASN A 265 -31.92 -24.18 1.65
C ASN A 265 -30.73 -23.36 2.16
N LEU A 266 -30.06 -23.82 3.23
CA LEU A 266 -28.83 -23.21 3.73
C LEU A 266 -27.72 -23.27 2.66
N ARG A 267 -27.51 -24.41 1.99
CA ARG A 267 -26.54 -24.57 0.90
C ARG A 267 -26.83 -23.65 -0.27
N LYS A 268 -28.09 -23.56 -0.70
CA LYS A 268 -28.50 -22.66 -1.79
C LYS A 268 -28.27 -21.19 -1.42
N ASN A 269 -28.63 -20.78 -0.20
CA ASN A 269 -28.38 -19.43 0.29
C ASN A 269 -26.87 -19.14 0.39
N VAL A 270 -26.08 -20.09 0.90
CA VAL A 270 -24.61 -19.99 0.97
C VAL A 270 -24.00 -19.87 -0.43
N ALA A 271 -24.49 -20.63 -1.42
CA ALA A 271 -24.01 -20.53 -2.80
C ALA A 271 -24.34 -19.17 -3.43
N ILE A 272 -25.53 -18.62 -3.16
CA ILE A 272 -25.91 -17.26 -3.58
C ILE A 272 -24.99 -16.22 -2.94
N MET A 273 -24.79 -16.30 -1.62
CA MET A 273 -23.93 -15.37 -0.88
C MET A 273 -22.46 -15.48 -1.31
N ALA A 274 -21.96 -16.68 -1.58
CA ALA A 274 -20.61 -16.90 -2.13
C ALA A 274 -20.49 -16.31 -3.54
N LYS A 275 -21.53 -16.44 -4.37
CA LYS A 275 -21.59 -15.80 -5.69
C LYS A 275 -21.51 -14.28 -5.57
N GLU A 276 -22.25 -13.69 -4.62
CA GLU A 276 -22.17 -12.25 -4.32
C GLU A 276 -20.78 -11.83 -3.85
N CYS A 277 -20.12 -12.61 -2.98
CA CYS A 277 -18.73 -12.34 -2.56
C CYS A 277 -17.76 -12.26 -3.75
N LEU A 278 -17.89 -13.20 -4.68
CA LEU A 278 -17.05 -13.24 -5.88
C LEU A 278 -17.36 -12.09 -6.84
N GLN A 279 -18.60 -11.60 -6.84
CA GLN A 279 -19.02 -10.43 -7.63
C GLN A 279 -18.63 -9.08 -6.97
N MET A 280 -18.66 -9.00 -5.63
CA MET A 280 -18.24 -7.82 -4.86
C MET A 280 -16.77 -7.48 -5.10
N GLY A 281 -15.91 -8.48 -5.29
CA GLY A 281 -14.52 -8.29 -5.70
C GLY A 281 -14.35 -7.64 -7.08
N GLN A 282 -15.37 -7.61 -7.93
CA GLN A 282 -15.27 -7.17 -9.32
C GLN A 282 -16.07 -5.92 -9.70
N ASN A 283 -17.25 -5.71 -9.11
CA ASN A 283 -18.10 -4.55 -9.44
C ASN A 283 -17.44 -3.21 -9.06
N ASP A 284 -16.47 -3.23 -8.15
CA ASP A 284 -15.83 -2.03 -7.61
C ASP A 284 -14.46 -1.73 -8.28
N HIS A 285 -13.90 -2.64 -9.10
CA HIS A 285 -12.49 -2.57 -9.53
C HIS A 285 -12.28 -2.97 -11.00
N ARG A 286 -12.52 -2.03 -11.94
CA ARG A 286 -11.91 -2.07 -13.28
C ARG A 286 -10.70 -1.12 -13.33
N PRO A 287 -9.54 -1.50 -12.75
CA PRO A 287 -8.40 -0.59 -12.60
C PRO A 287 -7.88 -0.07 -13.95
N ASN A 288 -7.90 -0.91 -14.98
CA ASN A 288 -7.50 -0.51 -16.34
C ASN A 288 -8.45 0.52 -16.95
N LEU A 289 -9.76 0.38 -16.73
CA LEU A 289 -10.76 1.36 -17.17
C LEU A 289 -10.62 2.67 -16.39
N ALA A 290 -10.41 2.60 -15.07
CA ALA A 290 -10.15 3.77 -14.24
C ALA A 290 -8.90 4.52 -14.72
N ALA A 291 -7.80 3.82 -14.99
CA ALA A 291 -6.58 4.41 -15.52
C ALA A 291 -6.78 5.03 -16.91
N ALA A 292 -7.60 4.43 -17.78
CA ALA A 292 -7.96 4.99 -19.08
C ALA A 292 -8.78 6.29 -18.93
N ASN A 293 -9.78 6.29 -18.04
CA ASN A 293 -10.55 7.49 -17.72
C ASN A 293 -9.68 8.61 -17.12
N LEU A 294 -8.72 8.26 -16.26
CA LEU A 294 -7.74 9.21 -15.74
C LEU A 294 -6.85 9.78 -16.85
N ALA A 295 -6.48 8.99 -17.86
CA ALA A 295 -5.73 9.52 -19.01
C ALA A 295 -6.53 10.56 -19.81
N ILE A 296 -7.85 10.38 -19.94
CA ILE A 296 -8.76 11.36 -20.56
C ILE A 296 -8.91 12.60 -19.69
N ARG A 297 -9.06 12.43 -18.37
CA ARG A 297 -9.10 13.58 -17.44
C ARG A 297 -7.78 14.35 -17.44
N LEU A 298 -6.66 13.65 -17.54
CA LEU A 298 -5.33 14.24 -17.63
C LEU A 298 -5.22 15.17 -18.86
N SER A 299 -5.72 14.75 -20.03
CA SER A 299 -5.66 15.62 -21.22
C SER A 299 -6.44 16.92 -21.04
N LYS A 300 -7.52 16.92 -20.23
CA LYS A 300 -8.31 18.12 -19.92
C LYS A 300 -7.62 19.09 -18.95
N ILE A 301 -6.70 18.62 -18.10
CA ILE A 301 -6.00 19.48 -17.14
C ILE A 301 -4.62 19.95 -17.63
N VAL A 302 -4.02 19.27 -18.62
CA VAL A 302 -2.73 19.69 -19.21
C VAL A 302 -2.71 21.18 -19.58
N PRO A 303 -3.78 21.78 -20.14
CA PRO A 303 -3.82 23.22 -20.40
C PRO A 303 -3.56 24.10 -19.16
N PHE A 304 -4.05 23.73 -17.97
CA PHE A 304 -3.79 24.50 -16.75
C PHE A 304 -2.32 24.50 -16.37
N ARG A 305 -1.61 23.38 -16.60
CA ARG A 305 -0.16 23.30 -16.41
C ARG A 305 0.57 24.16 -17.44
N ALA A 306 0.18 24.09 -18.70
CA ALA A 306 0.76 24.90 -19.78
C ALA A 306 0.61 26.41 -19.51
N GLU A 307 -0.51 26.84 -18.93
CA GLU A 307 -0.70 28.23 -18.51
C GLU A 307 0.27 28.66 -17.40
N ILE A 308 0.64 27.75 -16.48
CA ILE A 308 1.66 28.03 -15.46
C ILE A 308 3.06 28.09 -16.09
N GLU A 309 3.35 27.23 -17.08
CA GLU A 309 4.60 27.31 -17.85
C GLU A 309 4.71 28.64 -18.61
N TRP A 310 3.60 29.09 -19.21
CA TRP A 310 3.53 30.39 -19.87
C TRP A 310 3.68 31.55 -18.87
N TYR A 311 3.07 31.44 -17.69
CA TYR A 311 3.29 32.38 -16.60
C TYR A 311 4.77 32.48 -16.25
N LYS A 312 5.45 31.33 -16.12
CA LYS A 312 6.87 31.29 -15.83
C LYS A 312 7.68 32.00 -16.90
N ASP A 313 7.49 31.64 -18.17
CA ASP A 313 8.23 32.25 -19.29
C ASP A 313 8.02 33.77 -19.37
N CYS A 314 6.80 34.24 -19.10
CA CYS A 314 6.50 35.67 -19.05
C CYS A 314 7.15 36.38 -17.85
N CYS A 315 7.31 35.71 -16.70
CA CYS A 315 8.07 36.26 -15.57
C CYS A 315 9.58 36.22 -15.81
N ASP A 316 10.08 35.22 -16.53
CA ASP A 316 11.51 35.10 -16.86
C ASP A 316 11.96 36.17 -17.87
N LYS A 317 11.05 36.63 -18.73
CA LYS A 317 11.27 37.71 -19.71
C LYS A 317 11.00 39.11 -19.18
N ALA A 318 10.51 39.24 -17.94
CA ALA A 318 10.21 40.55 -17.38
C ALA A 318 11.50 41.31 -17.01
N ASP A 319 11.47 42.62 -17.20
CA ASP A 319 12.60 43.52 -16.92
C ASP A 319 12.95 43.58 -15.42
N ASP A 320 12.01 43.19 -14.56
CA ASP A 320 12.21 43.18 -13.11
C ASP A 320 13.17 42.10 -12.63
N GLN A 321 13.51 41.10 -13.48
CA GLN A 321 14.43 40.01 -13.13
C GLN A 321 14.09 39.37 -11.77
N MET A 322 12.81 39.13 -11.52
CA MET A 322 12.35 38.49 -10.27
C MET A 322 12.14 36.99 -10.44
N GLY A 323 11.67 36.55 -11.61
CA GLY A 323 11.27 35.16 -11.83
C GLY A 323 9.87 34.85 -11.27
N TYR A 324 9.36 33.68 -11.61
CA TYR A 324 7.96 33.33 -11.36
C TYR A 324 7.63 33.06 -9.87
N TYR A 325 8.58 32.51 -9.11
CA TYR A 325 8.45 32.29 -7.67
C TYR A 325 8.23 33.61 -6.92
N ASP A 326 9.18 34.54 -7.05
CA ASP A 326 9.12 35.85 -6.40
C ASP A 326 7.97 36.70 -6.92
N SER A 327 7.66 36.63 -8.23
CA SER A 327 6.50 37.32 -8.80
C SER A 327 5.20 36.86 -8.12
N PHE A 328 4.99 35.55 -8.01
CA PHE A 328 3.79 34.99 -7.39
C PHE A 328 3.72 35.27 -5.88
N LYS A 329 4.86 35.24 -5.19
CA LYS A 329 4.95 35.56 -3.75
C LYS A 329 4.61 37.02 -3.47
N ARG A 330 5.06 37.97 -4.31
CA ARG A 330 4.96 39.42 -4.02
C ARG A 330 3.77 40.12 -4.69
N ARG A 331 3.35 39.70 -5.89
CA ARG A 331 2.36 40.43 -6.69
C ARG A 331 0.94 39.92 -6.45
N THR A 332 0.37 40.17 -5.27
CA THR A 332 -1.02 39.75 -4.98
C THR A 332 -2.04 40.66 -5.67
N GLY A 333 -3.17 40.10 -6.12
CA GLY A 333 -4.29 40.87 -6.71
C GLY A 333 -4.27 41.01 -8.24
N SER A 334 -3.19 40.54 -8.85
CA SER A 334 -3.08 40.12 -10.25
C SER A 334 -4.30 39.37 -10.81
N LYS A 335 -5.00 39.82 -11.87
CA LYS A 335 -5.86 38.90 -12.66
C LYS A 335 -5.04 37.71 -13.18
N ARG A 336 -3.78 37.95 -13.54
CA ARG A 336 -2.85 36.93 -14.00
C ARG A 336 -2.48 35.97 -12.87
N GLU A 337 -2.06 36.45 -11.70
CA GLU A 337 -1.67 35.56 -10.59
C GLU A 337 -2.87 34.83 -9.99
N ALA A 338 -4.05 35.46 -9.94
CA ALA A 338 -5.28 34.80 -9.49
C ALA A 338 -5.65 33.61 -10.39
N ARG A 339 -5.47 33.75 -11.72
CA ARG A 339 -5.65 32.65 -12.68
C ARG A 339 -4.63 31.52 -12.44
N VAL A 340 -3.35 31.87 -12.21
CA VAL A 340 -2.30 30.89 -11.89
C VAL A 340 -2.62 30.16 -10.59
N ASN A 341 -3.07 30.87 -9.55
CA ASN A 341 -3.45 30.28 -8.28
C ASN A 341 -4.66 29.33 -8.43
N MET A 342 -5.65 29.72 -9.24
CA MET A 342 -6.79 28.86 -9.58
C MET A 342 -6.33 27.58 -10.28
N ASN A 343 -5.43 27.69 -11.26
CA ASN A 343 -4.88 26.55 -11.99
C ASN A 343 -4.07 25.62 -11.08
N ARG A 344 -3.28 26.16 -10.16
CA ARG A 344 -2.57 25.40 -9.11
C ARG A 344 -3.53 24.53 -8.31
N HIS A 345 -4.65 25.08 -7.82
CA HIS A 345 -5.66 24.31 -7.08
C HIS A 345 -6.36 23.25 -7.94
N LYS A 346 -6.70 23.55 -9.19
CA LYS A 346 -7.30 22.57 -10.12
C LYS A 346 -6.37 21.38 -10.38
N LEU A 347 -5.08 21.66 -10.56
CA LEU A 347 -4.07 20.60 -10.72
C LEU A 347 -3.89 19.79 -9.44
N ALA A 348 -3.84 20.45 -8.27
CA ALA A 348 -3.77 19.78 -6.98
C ALA A 348 -4.97 18.82 -6.78
N SER A 349 -6.20 19.31 -6.98
CA SER A 349 -7.42 18.49 -6.84
C SER A 349 -7.42 17.28 -7.77
N PHE A 350 -6.94 17.40 -9.01
CA PHE A 350 -6.80 16.24 -9.88
C PHE A 350 -5.82 15.22 -9.32
N TRP A 351 -4.63 15.67 -8.92
CA TRP A 351 -3.58 14.78 -8.43
C TRP A 351 -3.93 14.12 -7.11
N ASP A 352 -4.56 14.85 -6.20
CA ASP A 352 -5.08 14.31 -4.94
C ASP A 352 -6.11 13.20 -5.23
N GLY A 353 -7.00 13.40 -6.22
CA GLY A 353 -7.92 12.34 -6.67
C GLY A 353 -7.25 11.15 -7.37
N VAL A 354 -6.11 11.35 -8.05
CA VAL A 354 -5.32 10.23 -8.59
C VAL A 354 -4.67 9.44 -7.46
N ILE A 355 -4.15 10.12 -6.44
CA ILE A 355 -3.51 9.49 -5.27
C ILE A 355 -4.53 8.72 -4.45
N ASP A 356 -5.73 9.27 -4.24
CA ASP A 356 -6.81 8.56 -3.56
C ASP A 356 -7.16 7.24 -4.26
N LEU A 357 -7.32 7.26 -5.60
CA LEU A 357 -7.54 6.03 -6.37
C LEU A 357 -6.35 5.07 -6.31
N TYR A 358 -5.13 5.60 -6.25
CA TYR A 358 -3.90 4.81 -6.15
C TYR A 358 -3.78 4.10 -4.81
N GLU A 359 -4.01 4.80 -3.70
CA GLU A 359 -3.92 4.29 -2.32
C GLU A 359 -5.00 3.26 -2.01
N ASN A 360 -6.18 3.44 -2.60
CA ASN A 360 -7.29 2.50 -2.47
C ASN A 360 -7.21 1.33 -3.48
N ASN A 361 -6.07 1.13 -4.15
CA ASN A 361 -5.86 0.06 -5.15
C ASN A 361 -6.88 0.00 -6.30
N LYS A 362 -7.53 1.13 -6.60
CA LYS A 362 -8.45 1.29 -7.73
C LYS A 362 -7.73 1.52 -9.06
N LEU A 363 -6.40 1.45 -9.07
CA LEU A 363 -5.53 1.62 -10.24
C LEU A 363 -4.61 0.41 -10.44
N PRO A 364 -4.16 0.13 -11.69
CA PRO A 364 -3.36 -1.05 -12.01
C PRO A 364 -2.09 -1.13 -11.16
N HIS A 365 -1.64 -2.34 -10.79
CA HIS A 365 -0.49 -2.56 -9.88
C HIS A 365 0.81 -1.89 -10.37
N ASP A 366 0.98 -1.77 -11.68
CA ASP A 366 2.14 -1.16 -12.33
C ASP A 366 2.01 0.37 -12.55
N PHE A 367 0.94 1.01 -12.05
CA PHE A 367 0.63 2.42 -12.33
C PHE A 367 1.76 3.39 -11.94
N ASP A 368 2.35 3.19 -10.77
CA ASP A 368 3.47 3.98 -10.23
C ASP A 368 4.83 3.68 -10.89
N THR A 369 4.89 2.65 -11.73
CA THR A 369 6.07 2.31 -12.55
C THR A 369 5.95 2.84 -13.99
N LYS A 370 4.74 3.20 -14.42
CA LYS A 370 4.49 3.69 -15.78
C LYS A 370 5.09 5.08 -15.97
N GLY A 371 6.04 5.17 -16.91
CA GLY A 371 6.73 6.42 -17.25
C GLY A 371 5.80 7.60 -17.55
N LYS A 372 4.61 7.37 -18.11
CA LYS A 372 3.59 8.42 -18.31
C LYS A 372 3.24 9.14 -17.00
N TRP A 373 2.88 8.38 -15.96
CA TRP A 373 2.43 8.95 -14.68
C TRP A 373 3.59 9.55 -13.90
N ILE A 374 4.73 8.86 -13.84
CA ILE A 374 5.94 9.33 -13.17
C ILE A 374 6.46 10.64 -13.78
N ASN A 375 6.61 10.70 -15.12
CA ASN A 375 7.09 11.91 -15.78
C ASN A 375 6.11 13.07 -15.57
N THR A 376 4.81 12.81 -15.70
CA THR A 376 3.81 13.87 -15.62
C THR A 376 3.70 14.41 -14.18
N SER A 377 3.69 13.54 -13.17
CA SER A 377 3.65 13.95 -11.76
C SER A 377 4.93 14.68 -11.35
N GLN A 378 6.10 14.20 -11.79
CA GLN A 378 7.38 14.90 -11.56
C GLN A 378 7.37 16.28 -12.22
N SER A 379 6.94 16.38 -13.48
CA SER A 379 6.88 17.66 -14.20
C SER A 379 5.87 18.63 -13.60
N TYR A 380 4.81 18.13 -12.95
CA TYR A 380 3.87 18.93 -12.17
C TYR A 380 4.53 19.42 -10.88
N LYS A 381 5.13 18.51 -10.10
CA LYS A 381 5.81 18.83 -8.84
C LYS A 381 6.87 19.92 -9.01
N LEU A 382 7.79 19.74 -9.97
CA LEU A 382 8.89 20.70 -10.20
C LEU A 382 8.40 22.11 -10.59
N LEU A 383 7.22 22.22 -11.20
CA LEU A 383 6.66 23.49 -11.66
C LEU A 383 5.76 24.14 -10.60
N VAL A 384 4.99 23.34 -9.85
CA VAL A 384 3.89 23.83 -9.02
C VAL A 384 4.23 23.86 -7.53
N GLU A 385 5.07 22.95 -7.03
CA GLU A 385 5.49 22.95 -5.61
C GLU A 385 6.17 24.29 -5.22
N PRO A 386 7.00 24.93 -6.07
CA PRO A 386 7.49 26.28 -5.80
C PRO A 386 6.39 27.33 -5.57
N LEU A 387 5.24 27.21 -6.24
CA LEU A 387 4.12 28.14 -6.05
C LEU A 387 3.35 27.83 -4.76
N ASP A 388 3.24 26.56 -4.37
CA ASP A 388 2.71 26.17 -3.05
C ASP A 388 3.60 26.70 -1.92
N ILE A 389 4.93 26.62 -2.09
CA ILE A 389 5.91 27.21 -1.16
C ILE A 389 5.75 28.73 -1.10
N ALA A 390 5.67 29.40 -2.26
CA ALA A 390 5.47 30.85 -2.31
C ALA A 390 4.21 31.29 -1.57
N ASP A 391 3.09 30.59 -1.76
CA ASP A 391 1.83 30.84 -1.05
C ASP A 391 1.97 30.62 0.47
N TYR A 392 2.63 29.53 0.88
CA TYR A 392 2.86 29.21 2.29
C TYR A 392 3.63 30.30 3.03
N TYR A 393 4.76 30.75 2.47
CA TYR A 393 5.58 31.80 3.10
C TYR A 393 4.95 33.18 2.96
N ARG A 394 4.26 33.48 1.85
CA ARG A 394 3.53 34.73 1.65
C ARG A 394 2.48 34.96 2.74
N ASN A 395 1.74 33.92 3.09
CA ASN A 395 0.65 34.01 4.07
C ASN A 395 1.15 33.89 5.52
N GLY A 396 2.47 33.84 5.76
CA GLY A 396 3.03 33.77 7.10
C GLY A 396 2.86 32.42 7.80
N MET A 397 2.44 31.36 7.09
CA MET A 397 2.16 30.04 7.69
C MET A 397 3.38 29.44 8.41
N HIS A 398 4.59 29.78 7.98
CA HIS A 398 5.83 29.36 8.64
C HIS A 398 5.95 29.84 10.09
N ARG A 399 5.30 30.95 10.45
CA ARG A 399 5.28 31.50 11.81
C ARG A 399 4.24 30.82 12.70
N GLU A 400 3.15 30.34 12.10
CA GLU A 400 2.06 29.68 12.82
C GLU A 400 2.29 28.18 13.01
N ARG A 401 2.78 27.50 11.95
CA ARG A 401 2.89 26.04 11.89
C ARG A 401 4.33 25.53 11.81
N GLY A 402 5.31 26.42 11.66
CA GLY A 402 6.71 26.06 11.40
C GLY A 402 7.03 25.95 9.89
N HIS A 403 8.29 25.70 9.55
CA HIS A 403 8.76 25.75 8.16
C HIS A 403 8.09 24.71 7.24
N TYR A 404 8.07 25.02 5.93
CA TYR A 404 7.31 24.26 4.93
C TYR A 404 7.71 22.79 4.84
N ILE A 405 9.02 22.48 4.89
CA ILE A 405 9.52 21.12 4.66
C ILE A 405 8.94 20.14 5.69
N GLU A 406 8.83 20.56 6.94
CA GLU A 406 8.36 19.71 8.05
C GLU A 406 6.84 19.82 8.26
N ASN A 407 6.25 21.00 8.07
CA ASN A 407 4.89 21.29 8.55
C ASN A 407 3.90 21.78 7.47
N GLY A 408 4.40 22.12 6.27
CA GLY A 408 3.59 22.71 5.19
C GLY A 408 3.46 21.84 3.94
N ARG A 409 4.37 20.88 3.78
CA ARG A 409 4.46 20.05 2.58
C ARG A 409 3.24 19.15 2.45
N GLN A 410 2.71 19.09 1.24
CA GLN A 410 1.49 18.36 0.94
C GLN A 410 1.83 16.92 0.56
N TRP A 411 1.07 15.96 1.10
CA TRP A 411 1.29 14.52 0.92
C TRP A 411 1.55 14.08 -0.53
N ARG A 412 0.86 14.70 -1.49
CA ARG A 412 1.04 14.44 -2.93
C ARG A 412 2.50 14.51 -3.40
N TYR A 413 3.29 15.45 -2.87
CA TYR A 413 4.67 15.62 -3.30
C TYR A 413 5.57 14.51 -2.78
N GLU A 414 5.29 13.99 -1.59
CA GLU A 414 5.97 12.83 -1.02
C GLU A 414 5.67 11.55 -1.81
N VAL A 415 4.41 11.35 -2.24
CA VAL A 415 4.04 10.25 -3.14
C VAL A 415 4.81 10.34 -4.46
N PHE A 416 4.96 11.55 -5.01
CA PHE A 416 5.72 11.74 -6.25
C PHE A 416 7.23 11.56 -6.07
N ASP A 417 7.80 11.95 -4.93
CA ASP A 417 9.19 11.61 -4.59
C ASP A 417 9.40 10.09 -4.55
N LYS A 418 8.45 9.35 -3.97
CA LYS A 418 8.48 7.89 -3.94
C LYS A 418 8.47 7.30 -5.36
N TRP A 419 7.53 7.72 -6.20
CA TRP A 419 7.44 7.25 -7.59
C TRP A 419 8.70 7.59 -8.40
N TRP A 420 9.25 8.79 -8.21
CA TRP A 420 10.47 9.23 -8.90
C TRP A 420 11.69 8.42 -8.46
N ARG A 421 11.87 8.19 -7.15
CA ARG A 421 13.00 7.44 -6.59
C ARG A 421 13.08 6.01 -7.14
N ILE A 422 11.95 5.32 -7.24
CA ILE A 422 11.87 3.95 -7.79
C ILE A 422 12.43 3.91 -9.22
N ARG A 423 12.17 4.96 -10.02
CA ARG A 423 12.65 5.06 -11.39
C ARG A 423 14.10 5.52 -11.50
N SER A 424 14.55 6.46 -10.67
CA SER A 424 15.91 7.01 -10.75
C SER A 424 17.00 5.97 -10.46
N LEU A 425 16.67 4.91 -9.70
CA LEU A 425 17.58 3.76 -9.49
C LEU A 425 17.92 3.00 -10.79
N GLN A 426 17.22 3.29 -11.89
CA GLN A 426 17.40 2.63 -13.19
C GLN A 426 18.11 3.51 -14.23
N ILE A 427 18.48 4.75 -13.92
CA ILE A 427 19.01 5.72 -14.89
C ILE A 427 20.29 6.36 -14.35
N GLU A 428 21.38 6.30 -15.12
CA GLU A 428 22.59 7.05 -14.84
C GLU A 428 22.37 8.56 -15.04
N GLU A 429 22.74 9.35 -14.03
CA GLU A 429 22.66 10.82 -14.10
C GLU A 429 23.69 11.38 -15.09
N LYS A 430 23.21 11.91 -16.22
CA LYS A 430 24.04 12.64 -17.18
C LYS A 430 24.10 14.11 -16.80
N LYS A 431 25.32 14.67 -16.76
CA LYS A 431 25.54 16.12 -16.57
C LYS A 431 24.84 16.92 -17.68
N ARG A 432 24.12 17.97 -17.28
CA ARG A 432 23.39 18.84 -18.20
C ARG A 432 24.33 19.81 -18.91
N SER A 433 24.06 20.09 -20.18
CA SER A 433 24.79 21.11 -20.96
C SER A 433 24.22 22.52 -20.78
N LYS A 434 22.92 22.64 -20.50
CA LYS A 434 22.18 23.90 -20.30
C LYS A 434 21.43 23.87 -18.96
N PHE A 435 21.17 25.05 -18.40
CA PHE A 435 20.29 25.22 -17.22
C PHE A 435 18.94 24.56 -17.49
N ALA A 436 18.39 23.94 -16.44
CA ALA A 436 17.10 23.31 -16.50
C ALA A 436 16.00 24.35 -16.76
N SER A 437 14.91 23.95 -17.42
CA SER A 437 13.74 24.82 -17.60
C SER A 437 13.01 25.09 -16.28
N VAL A 438 13.10 24.14 -15.35
CA VAL A 438 12.60 24.21 -13.97
C VAL A 438 13.66 23.61 -13.04
N THR A 439 13.83 24.16 -11.85
CA THR A 439 14.79 23.65 -10.86
C THR A 439 14.47 22.19 -10.50
N GLN A 440 15.47 21.31 -10.51
CA GLN A 440 15.26 19.86 -10.30
C GLN A 440 15.00 19.48 -8.83
N ASP A 441 15.38 20.34 -7.89
CA ASP A 441 14.99 20.26 -6.49
C ASP A 441 13.74 21.12 -6.27
N SER A 442 12.57 20.50 -6.15
CA SER A 442 11.30 21.24 -5.97
C SER A 442 11.19 21.94 -4.61
N LEU A 443 11.96 21.48 -3.60
CA LEU A 443 12.05 22.11 -2.28
C LEU A 443 13.09 23.23 -2.21
N PHE A 444 13.77 23.54 -3.32
CA PHE A 444 14.83 24.54 -3.36
C PHE A 444 14.40 25.86 -2.73
N TRP A 445 13.22 26.38 -3.10
CA TRP A 445 12.73 27.65 -2.57
C TRP A 445 12.38 27.60 -1.08
N ALA A 446 11.89 26.47 -0.55
CA ALA A 446 11.65 26.34 0.89
C ALA A 446 12.97 26.44 1.67
N LYS A 447 14.04 25.83 1.15
CA LYS A 447 15.39 25.93 1.72
C LYS A 447 15.95 27.35 1.66
N VAL A 448 15.65 28.10 0.59
CA VAL A 448 16.02 29.53 0.48
C VAL A 448 15.35 30.36 1.57
N GLU A 449 14.06 30.12 1.85
CA GLU A 449 13.32 30.84 2.89
C GLU A 449 13.87 30.51 4.30
N GLU A 450 14.12 29.23 4.59
CA GLU A 450 14.76 28.80 5.84
C GLU A 450 16.15 29.42 6.00
N ALA A 451 16.98 29.36 4.96
CA ALA A 451 18.32 29.93 4.99
C ALA A 451 18.31 31.46 5.13
N SER A 452 17.29 32.14 4.61
CA SER A 452 17.10 33.59 4.80
C SER A 452 16.76 33.92 6.23
N GLU A 453 15.89 33.14 6.87
CA GLU A 453 15.57 33.32 8.29
C GLU A 453 16.78 33.03 9.18
N TRP A 454 17.58 31.98 8.88
CA TRP A 454 18.81 31.71 9.61
C TRP A 454 19.81 32.85 9.52
N VAL A 455 19.94 33.49 8.34
CA VAL A 455 20.81 34.65 8.14
C VAL A 455 20.37 35.84 9.01
N GLU A 456 19.07 36.12 9.11
CA GLU A 456 18.57 37.18 10.00
C GLU A 456 18.75 36.81 11.48
N ASN A 457 18.53 35.54 11.85
CA ASN A 457 18.71 35.07 13.22
C ASN A 457 20.17 35.20 13.67
N VAL A 458 21.14 34.92 12.80
CA VAL A 458 22.58 35.11 13.12
C VAL A 458 22.91 36.59 13.37
N ARG A 459 22.22 37.53 12.72
CA ARG A 459 22.44 38.97 12.96
C ARG A 459 21.94 39.42 14.34
N SER A 460 20.93 38.75 14.87
CA SER A 460 20.30 39.08 16.17
C SER A 460 20.78 38.23 17.34
N GLU A 461 21.47 37.11 17.09
CA GLU A 461 21.89 36.15 18.11
C GLU A 461 23.26 36.54 18.71
N SER A 462 23.40 36.38 20.03
CA SER A 462 24.62 36.70 20.77
C SER A 462 25.41 35.45 21.18
N ASP A 463 24.74 34.29 21.21
CA ASP A 463 25.34 33.01 21.62
C ASP A 463 26.16 32.37 20.49
N VAL A 464 27.48 32.31 20.70
CA VAL A 464 28.46 31.74 19.76
C VAL A 464 28.17 30.28 19.41
N THR A 465 27.62 29.49 20.33
CA THR A 465 27.32 28.07 20.07
C THR A 465 26.15 27.92 19.10
N LYS A 466 25.11 28.75 19.24
CA LYS A 466 23.97 28.80 18.32
C LYS A 466 24.35 29.38 16.97
N ILE A 467 25.18 30.42 16.95
CA ILE A 467 25.75 30.99 15.71
C ILE A 467 26.50 29.89 14.95
N ASN A 468 27.33 29.10 15.64
CA ASN A 468 28.02 27.95 15.04
C ASN A 468 27.08 26.90 14.44
N GLN A 469 25.99 26.56 15.15
CA GLN A 469 24.99 25.62 14.63
C GLN A 469 24.27 26.16 13.39
N LEU A 470 23.87 27.43 13.40
CA LEU A 470 23.22 28.10 12.26
C LEU A 470 24.19 28.20 11.07
N TRP A 471 25.44 28.58 11.32
CA TRP A 471 26.49 28.64 10.29
C TRP A 471 26.64 27.31 9.55
N ARG A 472 26.66 26.18 10.27
CA ARG A 472 26.74 24.84 9.65
C ARG A 472 25.54 24.55 8.75
N LYS A 473 24.33 24.98 9.14
CA LYS A 473 23.12 24.81 8.32
C LYS A 473 23.17 25.68 7.06
N ILE A 474 23.57 26.94 7.19
CA ILE A 474 23.70 27.90 6.09
C ILE A 474 24.80 27.43 5.10
N ASP A 475 25.98 27.04 5.58
CA ASP A 475 27.08 26.52 4.76
C ASP A 475 26.70 25.23 4.03
N LYS A 476 25.96 24.33 4.69
CA LYS A 476 25.41 23.12 4.05
C LYS A 476 24.45 23.47 2.91
N PHE A 477 23.58 24.46 3.11
CA PHE A 477 22.67 24.93 2.06
C PHE A 477 23.42 25.61 0.92
N GLU A 478 24.41 26.46 1.20
CA GLU A 478 25.25 27.10 0.19
C GLU A 478 25.93 26.06 -0.70
N LYS A 479 26.59 25.06 -0.10
CA LYS A 479 27.23 23.95 -0.84
C LYS A 479 26.24 23.18 -1.70
N HIS A 480 25.03 22.92 -1.19
CA HIS A 480 23.96 22.27 -1.95
C HIS A 480 23.53 23.13 -3.15
N ALA A 481 23.26 24.42 -2.95
CA ALA A 481 22.85 25.33 -4.01
C ALA A 481 23.94 25.49 -5.09
N MET A 482 25.20 25.64 -4.68
CA MET A 482 26.33 25.75 -5.62
C MET A 482 26.49 24.48 -6.46
N LYS A 483 26.36 23.30 -5.85
CA LYS A 483 26.38 22.02 -6.58
C LYS A 483 25.26 21.95 -7.64
N LEU A 484 24.05 22.38 -7.30
CA LEU A 484 22.93 22.42 -8.27
C LEU A 484 23.20 23.40 -9.42
N ILE A 485 23.83 24.54 -9.13
CA ILE A 485 24.20 25.55 -10.13
C ILE A 485 25.30 25.00 -11.06
N GLU A 486 26.36 24.40 -10.51
CA GLU A 486 27.44 23.78 -11.27
C GLU A 486 26.95 22.67 -12.19
N ASN A 487 26.02 21.84 -11.70
CA ASN A 487 25.37 20.79 -12.48
C ASN A 487 24.32 21.32 -13.48
N LYS A 488 24.02 22.62 -13.46
CA LYS A 488 22.97 23.28 -14.27
C LYS A 488 21.58 22.68 -14.03
N GLU A 489 21.32 22.23 -12.81
CA GLU A 489 20.05 21.65 -12.36
C GLU A 489 19.05 22.71 -11.87
N VAL A 490 19.51 23.94 -11.64
CA VAL A 490 18.63 25.09 -11.37
C VAL A 490 18.06 25.68 -12.65
N SER A 491 16.91 26.32 -12.53
CA SER A 491 16.39 27.21 -13.57
C SER A 491 17.05 28.59 -13.48
N LYS A 492 17.06 29.31 -14.61
CA LYS A 492 17.74 30.61 -14.75
C LYS A 492 17.20 31.67 -13.79
N ASP A 493 15.94 31.56 -13.40
CA ASP A 493 15.26 32.47 -12.49
C ASP A 493 15.84 32.50 -11.08
N VAL A 494 16.47 31.41 -10.66
CA VAL A 494 17.23 31.36 -9.40
C VAL A 494 18.39 32.38 -9.41
N LEU A 495 18.98 32.63 -10.58
CA LEU A 495 20.16 33.50 -10.73
C LEU A 495 19.80 34.94 -11.11
N PHE A 496 18.52 35.29 -11.17
CA PHE A 496 18.14 36.65 -11.47
C PHE A 496 18.42 37.61 -10.31
N LYS A 497 18.82 38.84 -10.63
CA LYS A 497 19.25 39.85 -9.67
C LYS A 497 18.26 40.08 -8.52
N ASN A 498 16.95 40.11 -8.80
CA ASN A 498 15.93 40.41 -7.79
C ASN A 498 15.25 39.16 -7.20
N SER A 499 15.75 37.97 -7.54
CA SER A 499 15.30 36.70 -6.96
C SER A 499 15.62 36.64 -5.46
N SER A 500 14.79 35.91 -4.70
CA SER A 500 15.03 35.71 -3.27
C SER A 500 16.38 35.00 -3.00
N PHE A 501 16.82 34.10 -3.89
CA PHE A 501 18.12 33.44 -3.76
C PHE A 501 19.29 34.41 -3.94
N SER A 502 19.26 35.26 -4.98
CA SER A 502 20.35 36.22 -5.21
C SER A 502 20.45 37.23 -4.07
N ARG A 503 19.32 37.71 -3.55
CA ARG A 503 19.28 38.59 -2.37
C ARG A 503 19.80 37.90 -1.11
N TRP A 504 19.48 36.62 -0.93
CA TRP A 504 20.03 35.82 0.17
C TRP A 504 21.56 35.68 0.03
N MET A 505 22.05 35.38 -1.17
CA MET A 505 23.48 35.21 -1.45
C MET A 505 24.27 36.50 -1.20
N GLU A 506 23.73 37.66 -1.57
CA GLU A 506 24.32 38.98 -1.26
C GLU A 506 24.48 39.17 0.26
N LYS A 507 23.38 39.01 1.02
CA LYS A 507 23.40 39.13 2.49
C LYS A 507 24.37 38.14 3.14
N TRP A 508 24.42 36.91 2.63
CA TRP A 508 25.29 35.88 3.17
C TRP A 508 26.76 36.20 2.92
N ASN A 509 27.11 36.65 1.71
CA ASN A 509 28.48 37.03 1.36
C ASN A 509 28.99 38.20 2.22
N GLU A 510 28.12 39.13 2.62
CA GLU A 510 28.47 40.21 3.55
C GLU A 510 28.77 39.71 4.97
N LEU A 511 27.99 38.73 5.47
CA LEU A 511 28.11 38.23 6.84
C LEU A 511 29.17 37.15 7.02
N LYS A 512 29.42 36.34 5.99
CA LYS A 512 30.28 35.16 6.04
C LYS A 512 31.69 35.45 6.57
N PRO A 513 32.38 36.55 6.20
CA PRO A 513 33.68 36.89 6.78
C PRO A 513 33.61 37.23 8.27
N GLN A 514 32.57 37.96 8.70
CA GLN A 514 32.41 38.42 10.08
C GLN A 514 32.19 37.23 11.02
N ILE A 515 31.37 36.27 10.60
CA ILE A 515 31.08 35.06 11.38
C ILE A 515 32.31 34.15 11.43
N ARG A 516 33.11 34.03 10.36
CA ARG A 516 34.36 33.26 10.39
C ARG A 516 35.33 33.78 11.44
N ILE A 517 35.51 35.10 11.51
CA ILE A 517 36.37 35.71 12.53
C ILE A 517 35.84 35.44 13.94
N LEU A 518 34.52 35.52 14.15
CA LEU A 518 33.90 35.23 15.45
C LEU A 518 34.05 33.77 15.89
N ILE A 519 34.00 32.83 14.94
CA ILE A 519 34.16 31.39 15.18
C ILE A 519 35.64 31.01 15.34
N GLU A 520 36.57 31.65 14.64
CA GLU A 520 38.00 31.35 14.75
C GLU A 520 38.63 31.91 16.04
N ASN A 521 38.00 32.92 16.64
CA ASN A 521 38.46 33.57 17.87
C ASN A 521 37.87 33.02 19.18
N ASN A 522 36.99 32.01 19.13
CA ASN A 522 36.38 31.32 20.29
C ASN A 522 36.45 29.81 20.10
#